data_AF-A0A7Y3MQT0-F1
#
_entry.id   AF-A0A7Y3MQT0-F1
#
_cell.length_a   1.000
_cell.length_b   1.000
_cell.length_c   1.000
_cell.angle_alpha   90.00
_cell.angle_beta   90.00
_cell.angle_gamma   90.00
#
_symmetry.space_group_name_H-M   'P 1'
#
loop_
_entity.id
_entity.type
_entity.pdbx_description
1 polymer ?
#
loop_
_entity_poly.entity_id
_entity_poly.type
_entity_poly.pdbx_seq_one_letter_code
_entity_poly.pdbx_strand_id
1 'polypeptide(L)'
;PHLAVDMSYEEYKTNQDPVLEACLNFSASNFVTDPMQYMTDLYEAGENEKLFTEAQRMINDPMYKFFNFEAELNRTGYKVLNSGQSETAIAIFGFITQLFPQSANAWDSLAEGYMVSGDQEKAKELYNMAISMDPNGPVGRNAKEMLQRIERGN
;
A
#
# COMPACT_ATOMS: atom_id res chain seq x y z
N PRO A 1 19.12 -1.31 -34.53
CA PRO A 1 18.99 0.04 -35.15
C PRO A 1 19.39 1.14 -34.16
N HIS A 2 20.63 1.60 -34.35
CA HIS A 2 21.29 2.83 -33.93
C HIS A 2 20.82 3.58 -32.66
N LEU A 3 21.47 3.26 -31.54
CA LEU A 3 21.93 4.29 -30.61
C LEU A 3 23.31 4.75 -31.10
N ALA A 4 23.48 6.04 -31.32
CA ALA A 4 24.78 6.67 -31.44
C ALA A 4 24.86 7.71 -30.32
N VAL A 5 25.68 7.41 -29.33
CA VAL A 5 26.13 8.42 -28.35
C VAL A 5 27.64 8.33 -28.38
N ASP A 6 28.29 9.33 -28.95
CA ASP A 6 29.74 9.47 -28.85
C ASP A 6 30.06 9.84 -27.40
N MET A 7 30.53 8.85 -26.62
CA MET A 7 31.11 9.08 -25.31
C MET A 7 32.55 9.56 -25.52
N SER A 8 32.89 10.71 -24.94
CA SER A 8 34.22 11.28 -25.13
C SER A 8 35.24 10.58 -24.23
N TYR A 9 36.47 10.43 -24.74
CA TYR A 9 37.59 9.74 -24.07
C TYR A 9 37.92 10.26 -22.65
N GLU A 10 37.47 11.46 -22.29
CA GLU A 10 37.66 12.03 -20.94
C GLU A 10 36.70 11.44 -19.89
N GLU A 11 35.55 10.87 -20.29
CA GLU A 11 34.59 10.25 -19.36
C GLU A 11 34.97 8.80 -18.99
N TYR A 12 35.79 8.12 -19.80
CA TYR A 12 36.30 6.78 -19.51
C TYR A 12 37.41 6.77 -18.43
N LYS A 13 38.06 7.91 -18.21
CA LYS A 13 39.31 8.01 -17.45
C LYS A 13 39.15 8.10 -15.94
N THR A 14 37.98 8.41 -15.43
CA THR A 14 37.80 8.60 -13.98
C THR A 14 37.66 7.28 -13.23
N ASN A 15 37.37 6.16 -13.91
CA ASN A 15 37.28 4.78 -13.37
C ASN A 15 36.49 4.68 -12.04
N GLN A 16 35.68 5.68 -11.72
CA GLN A 16 34.65 5.67 -10.72
C GLN A 16 33.42 5.29 -11.51
N ASP A 17 33.17 4.00 -11.58
CA ASP A 17 31.91 3.49 -12.06
C ASP A 17 30.92 3.60 -10.89
N PRO A 18 30.02 4.61 -10.85
CA PRO A 18 29.03 4.74 -9.79
C PRO A 18 28.02 3.58 -9.79
N VAL A 19 27.91 2.83 -10.89
CA VAL A 19 27.11 1.60 -10.95
C VAL A 19 27.82 0.49 -10.19
N LEU A 20 29.14 0.37 -10.32
CA LEU A 20 29.95 -0.58 -9.57
C LEU A 20 29.97 -0.24 -8.07
N GLU A 21 30.04 1.05 -7.70
CA GLU A 21 29.97 1.48 -6.30
C GLU A 21 28.57 1.23 -5.69
N ALA A 22 27.50 1.41 -6.46
CA ALA A 22 26.15 1.03 -6.05
C ALA A 22 25.97 -0.50 -5.90
N CYS A 23 26.61 -1.30 -6.75
CA CYS A 23 26.61 -2.76 -6.65
C CYS A 23 27.50 -3.29 -5.51
N LEU A 24 28.58 -2.59 -5.15
CA LEU A 24 29.48 -2.97 -4.07
C LEU A 24 28.98 -2.54 -2.67
N ASN A 25 28.26 -1.41 -2.58
CA ASN A 25 27.55 -0.99 -1.37
C ASN A 25 26.14 -1.61 -1.23
N PHE A 26 25.68 -2.38 -2.22
CA PHE A 26 24.48 -3.20 -2.12
C PHE A 26 24.73 -4.33 -1.11
N SER A 27 24.49 -4.09 0.18
CA SER A 27 24.31 -5.19 1.11
C SER A 27 22.91 -5.78 0.86
N ALA A 28 22.86 -6.88 0.09
CA ALA A 28 21.65 -7.66 -0.16
C ALA A 28 20.97 -8.19 1.13
N SER A 29 21.57 -8.00 2.31
CA SER A 29 21.12 -8.58 3.57
C SER A 29 19.77 -8.07 4.07
N ASN A 30 19.36 -6.85 3.69
CA ASN A 30 18.12 -6.24 4.18
C ASN A 30 17.05 -6.08 3.08
N PHE A 31 17.34 -6.54 1.86
CA PHE A 31 16.40 -6.54 0.75
C PHE A 31 15.52 -7.78 0.81
N VAL A 32 14.22 -7.56 0.93
CA VAL A 32 13.19 -8.57 0.95
C VAL A 32 12.65 -8.69 -0.47
N THR A 33 12.92 -9.82 -1.11
CA THR A 33 12.57 -10.05 -2.52
C THR A 33 11.06 -10.15 -2.75
N ASP A 34 10.33 -10.66 -1.78
CA ASP A 34 8.86 -10.75 -1.79
C ASP A 34 8.30 -10.07 -0.53
N PRO A 35 8.06 -8.75 -0.58
CA PRO A 35 7.58 -8.01 0.59
C PRO A 35 6.22 -8.49 1.10
N MET A 36 5.33 -8.93 0.21
CA MET A 36 3.99 -9.38 0.59
C MET A 36 4.05 -10.72 1.30
N GLN A 37 4.84 -11.67 0.80
CA GLN A 37 5.04 -12.94 1.49
C GLN A 37 5.71 -12.72 2.85
N TYR A 38 6.74 -11.89 2.92
CA TYR A 38 7.41 -11.59 4.19
C TYR A 38 6.47 -10.93 5.22
N MET A 39 5.63 -9.98 4.79
CA MET A 39 4.60 -9.40 5.67
C MET A 39 3.57 -10.44 6.11
N THR A 40 3.21 -11.39 5.23
CA THR A 40 2.30 -12.49 5.56
C THR A 40 2.93 -13.41 6.61
N ASP A 41 4.19 -13.79 6.45
CA ASP A 41 4.90 -14.65 7.41
C ASP A 41 4.96 -14.01 8.81
N LEU A 42 5.23 -12.70 8.88
CA LEU A 42 5.24 -11.95 10.15
C LEU A 42 3.84 -11.89 10.79
N TYR A 43 2.80 -11.72 9.99
CA TYR A 43 1.41 -11.75 10.46
C TYR A 43 1.04 -13.14 11.02
N GLU A 44 1.36 -14.20 10.29
CA GLU A 44 1.08 -15.59 10.70
C GLU A 44 1.88 -16.00 11.95
N ALA A 45 3.09 -15.47 12.11
CA ALA A 45 3.91 -15.63 13.31
C ALA A 45 3.41 -14.82 14.52
N GLY A 46 2.44 -13.90 14.32
CA GLY A 46 1.95 -13.00 15.36
C GLY A 46 2.93 -11.87 15.72
N GLU A 47 3.95 -11.65 14.89
CA GLU A 47 4.98 -10.61 15.09
C GLU A 47 4.47 -9.22 14.64
N ASN A 48 3.30 -8.80 15.14
CA ASN A 48 2.57 -7.60 14.66
C ASN A 48 3.37 -6.29 14.75
N GLU A 49 4.16 -6.11 15.82
CA GLU A 49 5.01 -4.92 15.98
C GLU A 49 6.08 -4.87 14.87
N LYS A 50 6.74 -6.01 14.65
CA LYS A 50 7.77 -6.14 13.61
C LYS A 50 7.18 -6.06 12.21
N LEU A 51 6.00 -6.62 11.97
CA LEU A 51 5.25 -6.45 10.72
C LEU A 51 5.08 -4.96 10.40
N PHE A 52 4.61 -4.17 11.37
CA PHE A 52 4.42 -2.75 11.17
C PHE A 52 5.74 -2.02 10.91
N THR A 53 6.79 -2.26 11.72
CA THR A 53 8.09 -1.63 11.54
C THR A 53 8.75 -2.01 10.21
N GLU A 54 8.68 -3.27 9.79
CA GLU A 54 9.25 -3.72 8.52
C GLU A 54 8.47 -3.21 7.32
N ALA A 55 7.14 -3.15 7.40
CA ALA A 55 6.32 -2.53 6.36
C ALA A 55 6.70 -1.05 6.18
N GLN A 56 6.79 -0.28 7.28
CA GLN A 56 7.23 1.11 7.23
C GLN A 56 8.64 1.26 6.68
N ARG A 57 9.57 0.38 7.08
CA ARG A 57 10.94 0.37 6.55
C ARG A 57 10.93 0.19 5.04
N MET A 58 10.25 -0.85 4.54
CA MET A 58 10.21 -1.16 3.10
C MET A 58 9.48 -0.07 2.29
N ILE A 59 8.39 0.49 2.80
CA ILE A 59 7.65 1.59 2.14
C ILE A 59 8.52 2.83 1.94
N ASN A 60 9.39 3.14 2.91
CA ASN A 60 10.26 4.32 2.87
C ASN A 60 11.63 4.04 2.22
N ASP A 61 11.91 2.80 1.84
CA ASP A 61 13.19 2.40 1.30
C ASP A 61 13.21 2.58 -0.24
N PRO A 62 14.16 3.38 -0.79
CA PRO A 62 14.29 3.62 -2.22
C PRO A 62 14.42 2.36 -3.09
N MET A 63 14.82 1.23 -2.50
CA MET A 63 14.88 -0.06 -3.19
C MET A 63 13.50 -0.55 -3.65
N TYR A 64 12.43 -0.15 -2.97
CA TYR A 64 11.05 -0.50 -3.31
C TYR A 64 10.29 0.63 -4.01
N LYS A 65 10.98 1.63 -4.56
CA LYS A 65 10.33 2.79 -5.23
C LYS A 65 9.37 2.43 -6.37
N PHE A 66 9.47 1.22 -6.92
CA PHE A 66 8.59 0.70 -7.97
C PHE A 66 7.54 -0.28 -7.45
N PHE A 67 7.55 -0.61 -6.16
CA PHE A 67 6.59 -1.50 -5.53
C PHE A 67 5.47 -0.67 -4.88
N ASN A 68 4.23 -0.92 -5.29
CA ASN A 68 3.07 -0.21 -4.74
C ASN A 68 2.44 -1.00 -3.60
N PHE A 69 2.96 -0.80 -2.38
CA PHE A 69 2.49 -1.47 -1.17
C PHE A 69 1.01 -1.26 -0.89
N GLU A 70 0.52 -0.02 -1.01
CA GLU A 70 -0.89 0.30 -0.77
C GLU A 70 -1.79 -0.51 -1.71
N ALA A 71 -1.47 -0.54 -3.02
CA ALA A 71 -2.27 -1.26 -4.00
C ALA A 71 -2.25 -2.78 -3.79
N GLU A 72 -1.11 -3.37 -3.44
CA GLU A 72 -0.99 -4.82 -3.23
C GLU A 72 -1.69 -5.26 -1.93
N LEU A 73 -1.55 -4.49 -0.84
CA LEU A 73 -2.32 -4.72 0.38
C LEU A 73 -3.82 -4.56 0.13
N ASN A 74 -4.22 -3.53 -0.62
CA ASN A 74 -5.63 -3.29 -0.92
C ASN A 74 -6.22 -4.44 -1.76
N ARG A 75 -5.50 -4.90 -2.79
CA ARG A 75 -5.89 -6.09 -3.57
C ARG A 75 -6.05 -7.32 -2.69
N THR A 76 -5.16 -7.51 -1.72
CA THR A 76 -5.23 -8.62 -0.76
C THR A 76 -6.46 -8.50 0.12
N GLY A 77 -6.73 -7.32 0.67
CA GLY A 77 -7.93 -7.04 1.47
C GLY A 77 -9.22 -7.35 0.71
N TYR A 78 -9.34 -6.89 -0.55
CA TYR A 78 -10.51 -7.21 -1.38
C TYR A 78 -10.64 -8.69 -1.73
N LYS A 79 -9.53 -9.40 -1.99
CA LYS A 79 -9.56 -10.85 -2.24
C LYS A 79 -10.14 -11.59 -1.03
N VAL A 80 -9.72 -11.20 0.17
CA VAL A 80 -10.18 -11.77 1.44
C VAL A 80 -11.65 -11.40 1.70
N LEU A 81 -12.02 -10.13 1.47
CA LEU A 81 -13.41 -9.65 1.60
C LEU A 81 -14.36 -10.42 0.69
N ASN A 82 -14.00 -10.58 -0.58
CA ASN A 82 -14.77 -11.33 -1.58
C ASN A 82 -14.87 -12.84 -1.27
N SER A 83 -13.99 -13.35 -0.42
CA SER A 83 -14.04 -14.73 0.08
C SER A 83 -14.93 -14.87 1.32
N GLY A 84 -15.64 -13.82 1.74
CA GLY A 84 -16.52 -13.81 2.90
C GLY A 84 -15.82 -13.59 4.24
N GLN A 85 -14.51 -13.32 4.24
CA GLN A 85 -13.71 -13.13 5.45
C GLN A 85 -13.63 -11.64 5.82
N SER A 86 -14.77 -11.06 6.17
CA SER A 86 -14.89 -9.60 6.43
C SER A 86 -14.00 -9.11 7.56
N GLU A 87 -13.86 -9.88 8.66
CA GLU A 87 -13.01 -9.49 9.80
C GLU A 87 -11.52 -9.38 9.40
N THR A 88 -11.02 -10.36 8.65
CA THR A 88 -9.64 -10.36 8.16
C THR A 88 -9.41 -9.22 7.16
N ALA A 89 -10.39 -8.95 6.28
CA ALA A 89 -10.31 -7.83 5.35
C ALA A 89 -10.27 -6.48 6.09
N ILE A 90 -11.10 -6.30 7.13
CA ILE A 90 -11.07 -5.10 7.99
C ILE A 90 -9.70 -4.94 8.65
N ALA A 91 -9.10 -6.02 9.15
CA ALA A 91 -7.76 -5.97 9.72
C ALA A 91 -6.70 -5.51 8.69
N ILE A 92 -6.76 -6.02 7.46
CA ILE A 92 -5.86 -5.61 6.37
C ILE A 92 -6.08 -4.14 6.03
N PHE A 93 -7.32 -3.70 5.78
CA PHE A 93 -7.60 -2.30 5.44
C PHE A 93 -7.22 -1.35 6.59
N GLY A 94 -7.44 -1.76 7.84
CA GLY A 94 -7.02 -1.01 9.02
C GLY A 94 -5.51 -0.93 9.19
N PHE A 95 -4.77 -1.92 8.69
CA PHE A 95 -3.31 -1.84 8.59
C PHE A 95 -2.89 -0.85 7.50
N ILE A 96 -3.57 -0.83 6.35
CA ILE A 96 -3.31 0.15 5.27
C ILE A 96 -3.53 1.58 5.77
N THR A 97 -4.59 1.86 6.53
CA THR A 97 -4.83 3.23 7.05
C THR A 97 -3.76 3.69 8.04
N GLN A 98 -3.12 2.76 8.77
CA GLN A 98 -1.98 3.09 9.64
C GLN A 98 -0.71 3.40 8.84
N LEU A 99 -0.49 2.71 7.73
CA LEU A 99 0.67 2.92 6.84
C LEU A 99 0.50 4.14 5.92
N PHE A 100 -0.73 4.39 5.47
CA PHE A 100 -1.10 5.43 4.50
C PHE A 100 -2.23 6.31 5.05
N PRO A 101 -2.02 7.05 6.16
CA PRO A 101 -3.09 7.78 6.84
C PRO A 101 -3.71 8.92 6.01
N GLN A 102 -3.03 9.36 4.95
CA GLN A 102 -3.50 10.40 4.03
C GLN A 102 -4.15 9.84 2.75
N SER A 103 -4.28 8.52 2.61
CA SER A 103 -4.92 7.92 1.45
C SER A 103 -6.44 7.85 1.65
N ALA A 104 -7.18 8.64 0.87
CA ALA A 104 -8.64 8.54 0.82
C ALA A 104 -9.09 7.11 0.48
N ASN A 105 -8.36 6.42 -0.41
CA ASN A 105 -8.67 5.06 -0.86
C ASN A 105 -8.55 4.04 0.29
N ALA A 106 -7.53 4.19 1.16
CA ALA A 106 -7.37 3.32 2.32
C ALA A 106 -8.57 3.44 3.29
N TRP A 107 -9.04 4.66 3.54
CA TRP A 107 -10.21 4.90 4.40
C TRP A 107 -11.52 4.40 3.77
N ASP A 108 -11.68 4.58 2.46
CA ASP A 108 -12.83 4.06 1.70
C ASP A 108 -12.87 2.52 1.72
N SER A 109 -11.73 1.85 1.49
CA SER A 109 -11.62 0.39 1.53
C SER A 109 -11.94 -0.16 2.93
N LEU A 110 -11.47 0.51 3.99
CA LEU A 110 -11.82 0.14 5.37
C LEU A 110 -13.31 0.32 5.63
N ALA A 111 -13.93 1.40 5.12
CA ALA A 111 -15.36 1.64 5.24
C ALA A 111 -16.19 0.53 4.55
N GLU A 112 -15.77 0.10 3.36
CA GLU A 112 -16.39 -1.01 2.64
C GLU A 112 -16.29 -2.34 3.41
N GLY A 113 -15.15 -2.61 4.03
CA GLY A 113 -14.99 -3.76 4.93
C GLY A 113 -16.01 -3.77 6.07
N TYR A 114 -16.16 -2.64 6.77
CA TYR A 114 -17.16 -2.51 7.84
C TYR A 114 -18.59 -2.59 7.31
N MET A 115 -18.87 -2.01 6.15
CA MET A 115 -20.18 -2.10 5.50
C MET A 115 -20.58 -3.56 5.22
N VAL A 116 -19.66 -4.37 4.66
CA VAL A 116 -19.90 -5.80 4.40
C VAL A 116 -20.05 -6.60 5.70
N SER A 117 -19.33 -6.24 6.77
CA SER A 117 -19.50 -6.87 8.08
C SER A 117 -20.82 -6.52 8.79
N GLY A 118 -21.54 -5.51 8.29
CA GLY A 118 -22.81 -5.05 8.84
C GLY A 118 -22.71 -3.88 9.83
N ASP A 119 -21.50 -3.42 10.17
CA ASP A 119 -21.30 -2.23 11.01
C ASP A 119 -21.41 -0.95 10.17
N GLN A 120 -22.65 -0.59 9.88
CA GLN A 120 -22.97 0.57 9.07
C GLN A 120 -22.57 1.90 9.73
N GLU A 121 -22.63 1.99 11.07
CA GLU A 121 -22.24 3.21 11.77
C GLU A 121 -20.74 3.46 11.62
N LYS A 122 -19.91 2.41 11.79
CA LYS A 122 -18.48 2.52 11.56
C LYS A 122 -18.15 2.82 10.10
N ALA A 123 -18.86 2.18 9.15
CA ALA A 123 -18.69 2.47 7.73
C ALA A 123 -18.98 3.96 7.42
N LYS A 124 -20.04 4.54 7.98
CA LYS A 124 -20.36 5.97 7.79
C LYS A 124 -19.25 6.89 8.28
N GLU A 125 -18.68 6.64 9.46
CA GLU A 125 -17.56 7.43 10.00
C GLU A 125 -16.38 7.45 9.02
N LEU A 126 -16.01 6.28 8.51
CA LEU A 126 -14.86 6.08 7.65
C LEU A 126 -15.07 6.64 6.24
N TYR A 127 -16.27 6.50 5.66
CA TYR A 127 -16.60 7.16 4.40
C TYR A 127 -16.52 8.69 4.52
N ASN A 128 -16.95 9.27 5.65
CA ASN A 128 -16.79 10.71 5.87
C ASN A 128 -15.32 11.13 5.93
N MET A 129 -14.44 10.30 6.51
CA MET A 129 -12.99 10.52 6.44
C MET A 129 -12.47 10.51 5.00
N ALA A 130 -12.83 9.50 4.20
CA ALA A 130 -12.44 9.42 2.79
C ALA A 130 -12.92 10.66 1.99
N ILE A 131 -14.15 11.11 2.22
CA ILE A 131 -14.71 12.34 1.62
C ILE A 131 -13.93 13.57 2.02
N SER A 132 -13.51 13.69 3.29
CA SER A 132 -12.73 14.85 3.74
C SER A 132 -11.38 14.98 3.00
N MET A 133 -10.81 13.86 2.58
CA MET A 133 -9.51 13.79 1.91
C MET A 133 -9.62 13.96 0.39
N ASP A 134 -10.70 13.45 -0.21
CA ASP A 134 -10.96 13.56 -1.65
C ASP A 134 -12.38 14.09 -1.95
N PRO A 135 -12.74 15.32 -1.53
CA PRO A 135 -14.13 15.78 -1.54
C PRO A 135 -14.75 15.86 -2.94
N ASN A 136 -13.92 16.08 -3.97
CA ASN A 136 -14.36 16.28 -5.35
C ASN A 136 -13.79 15.24 -6.33
N GLY A 137 -12.93 14.32 -5.88
CA GLY A 137 -12.36 13.29 -6.74
C GLY A 137 -13.14 11.96 -6.71
N PRO A 138 -12.59 10.93 -7.36
CA PRO A 138 -13.27 9.65 -7.54
C PRO A 138 -13.61 8.95 -6.22
N VAL A 139 -12.72 8.99 -5.23
CA VAL A 139 -12.91 8.25 -3.98
C VAL A 139 -14.01 8.91 -3.14
N GLY A 140 -13.99 10.22 -2.98
CA GLY A 140 -15.07 10.89 -2.24
C GLY A 140 -16.42 10.84 -2.95
N ARG A 141 -16.46 10.70 -4.28
CA ARG A 141 -17.72 10.41 -4.99
C ARG A 141 -18.23 9.00 -4.64
N ASN A 142 -17.38 7.98 -4.68
CA ASN A 142 -17.73 6.62 -4.25
C ASN A 142 -18.28 6.61 -2.81
N ALA A 143 -17.54 7.18 -1.87
CA ALA A 143 -17.92 7.25 -0.47
C ALA A 143 -19.27 7.96 -0.25
N LYS A 144 -19.55 9.06 -0.98
CA LYS A 144 -20.87 9.73 -0.94
C LYS A 144 -21.99 8.84 -1.46
N GLU A 145 -21.76 8.09 -2.53
CA GLU A 145 -22.74 7.14 -3.06
C GLU A 145 -23.03 6.03 -2.05
N MET A 146 -22.00 5.51 -1.38
CA MET A 146 -22.14 4.48 -0.35
C MET A 146 -22.91 4.99 0.88
N LEU A 147 -22.62 6.21 1.35
CA LEU A 147 -23.42 6.83 2.43
C LEU A 147 -24.90 6.93 2.07
N GLN A 148 -25.23 7.36 0.85
CA GLN A 148 -26.62 7.43 0.39
C GLN A 148 -27.29 6.04 0.34
N ARG A 149 -26.54 4.97 0.03
CA ARG A 149 -27.08 3.60 0.06
C ARG A 149 -27.45 3.18 1.47
N ILE A 150 -26.55 3.44 2.43
CA ILE A 150 -26.78 3.15 3.84
C ILE A 150 -28.01 3.89 4.36
N GLU A 151 -28.15 5.20 4.06
CA GLU A 151 -29.29 6.02 4.48
C GLU A 151 -30.63 5.54 3.88
N ARG A 152 -30.60 4.95 2.68
CA ARG A 152 -31.79 4.42 2.01
C ARG A 152 -32.19 3.03 2.50
N GLY A 153 -31.35 2.35 3.30
CA GLY A 153 -31.64 1.03 3.85
C GLY A 153 -31.67 -0.09 2.81
N ASN A 154 -30.96 0.07 1.68
CA ASN A 154 -30.87 -0.91 0.60
C ASN A 154 -29.55 -1.68 0.64
#